data_AF-R9IP20-F1
#
_entry.id   AF-R9IP20-F1
#
_cell.length_a   1.000
_cell.length_b   1.000
_cell.length_c   1.000
_cell.angle_alpha   90.00
_cell.angle_beta   90.00
_cell.angle_gamma   90.00
#
_symmetry.space_group_name_H-M   'P 1'
#
loop_
_entity.id
_entity.type
_entity.pdbx_description
1 polymer ?
#
loop_
_entity_poly.entity_id
_entity_poly.type
_entity_poly.pdbx_seq_one_letter_code
_entity_poly.pdbx_strand_id
1 'polypeptide(L)'
;MFQKGMLQEALDYWNAAVARAPQTWQAYLRRGNRFQKLGRYKEALADYEQCFLIQDSPRLTDGLHSMAQLHEILEDYPAAIHDRERIINCLKEEYHTTSGEGINSQLREIERLKALIS
;
A
#
# COMPACT_ATOMS: atom_id res chain seq x y z
N MET A 1 3.49 1.25 30.24
CA MET A 1 2.48 2.29 29.93
C MET A 1 2.98 3.44 29.05
N PHE A 2 4.28 3.53 28.70
CA PHE A 2 4.83 4.62 27.88
C PHE A 2 4.49 4.54 26.38
N GLN A 3 4.38 3.34 25.82
CA GLN A 3 4.25 3.14 24.37
C GLN A 3 2.92 3.67 23.81
N LYS A 4 1.80 3.51 24.54
CA LYS A 4 0.48 4.00 24.12
C LYS A 4 0.38 5.54 24.13
N GLY A 5 1.01 6.22 25.09
CA GLY A 5 0.99 7.69 25.17
C GLY A 5 1.78 8.34 24.04
N MET A 6 2.99 7.83 23.76
CA MET A 6 3.82 8.31 22.64
C MET A 6 3.21 8.01 21.27
N LEU A 7 2.48 6.89 21.15
CA LEU A 7 1.73 6.56 19.93
C LEU A 7 0.59 7.56 19.67
N GLN A 8 -0.11 8.01 20.71
CA GLN A 8 -1.19 8.97 20.59
C GLN A 8 -0.67 10.39 20.26
N GLU A 9 0.42 10.82 20.90
CA GLU A 9 1.05 12.11 20.57
C GLU A 9 1.62 12.12 19.14
N ALA A 10 2.24 11.02 18.70
CA ALA A 10 2.68 10.89 17.32
C ALA A 10 1.49 10.99 16.36
N LEU A 11 0.41 10.29 16.67
CA LEU A 11 -0.85 10.36 15.92
C LEU A 11 -1.39 11.77 15.77
N ASP A 12 -1.47 12.50 16.88
CA ASP A 12 -2.02 13.85 16.91
C ASP A 12 -1.10 14.82 16.16
N TYR A 13 0.22 14.64 16.28
CA TYR A 13 1.22 15.39 15.50
C TYR A 13 1.07 15.12 13.99
N TRP A 14 0.87 13.86 13.59
CA TRP A 14 0.68 13.49 12.18
C TRP A 14 -0.67 13.93 11.61
N ASN A 15 -1.74 13.88 12.41
CA ASN A 15 -3.06 14.39 12.01
C ASN A 15 -3.02 15.91 11.82
N ALA A 16 -2.37 16.65 12.73
CA ALA A 16 -2.16 18.08 12.58
C ALA A 16 -1.24 18.44 11.40
N ALA A 17 -0.24 17.59 11.09
CA ALA A 17 0.62 17.76 9.93
C ALA A 17 -0.11 17.53 8.61
N VAL A 18 -0.98 16.52 8.53
CA VAL A 18 -1.83 16.28 7.33
C VAL A 18 -2.91 17.35 7.15
N ALA A 19 -3.40 17.95 8.25
CA ALA A 19 -4.28 19.11 8.18
C ALA A 19 -3.59 20.38 7.64
N ARG A 20 -2.24 20.44 7.65
CA ARG A 20 -1.44 21.61 7.26
C ARG A 20 -0.59 21.41 6.00
N ALA A 21 -0.34 20.17 5.59
CA ALA A 21 0.35 19.85 4.36
C ALA A 21 -0.66 19.76 3.21
N PRO A 22 -0.29 20.16 1.98
CA PRO A 22 -1.09 19.82 0.82
C PRO A 22 -1.28 18.30 0.80
N GLN A 23 -2.53 17.85 0.64
CA GLN A 23 -2.92 16.44 0.57
C GLN A 23 -2.40 15.83 -0.73
N THR A 24 -1.08 15.60 -0.81
CA THR A 24 -0.44 15.00 -1.97
C THR A 24 -0.31 13.50 -1.77
N TRP A 25 -0.28 12.75 -2.87
CA TRP A 25 -0.11 11.30 -2.80
C TRP A 25 1.20 10.90 -2.09
N GLN A 26 2.27 11.70 -2.23
CA GLN A 26 3.54 11.45 -1.54
C GLN A 26 3.39 11.52 -0.02
N ALA A 27 2.52 12.42 0.48
CA ALA A 27 2.28 12.56 1.92
C ALA A 27 1.59 11.31 2.47
N TYR A 28 0.56 10.81 1.77
CA TYR A 28 -0.11 9.56 2.13
C TYR A 28 0.83 8.36 2.07
N LEU A 29 1.64 8.22 1.01
CA LEU A 29 2.64 7.15 0.92
C LEU A 29 3.62 7.18 2.10
N ARG A 30 4.12 8.37 2.45
CA ARG A 30 5.06 8.53 3.57
C ARG A 30 4.41 8.23 4.91
N ARG A 31 3.16 8.65 5.12
CA ARG A 31 2.42 8.39 6.37
C ARG A 31 2.07 6.91 6.52
N GLY A 32 1.62 6.25 5.43
CA GLY A 32 1.39 4.81 5.39
C GLY A 32 2.65 4.01 5.77
N ASN A 33 3.80 4.38 5.22
CA ASN A 33 5.11 3.80 5.58
C ASN A 33 5.45 3.94 7.07
N ARG A 34 5.05 5.06 7.70
CA ARG A 34 5.26 5.27 9.15
C ARG A 34 4.29 4.41 9.96
N PHE A 35 3.02 4.35 9.57
CA PHE A 35 2.05 3.48 10.24
C PHE A 35 2.43 2.00 10.14
N GLN A 36 2.89 1.53 8.98
CA GLN A 36 3.38 0.17 8.81
C GLN A 36 4.54 -0.14 9.76
N LYS A 37 5.54 0.75 9.87
CA LYS A 37 6.66 0.61 10.82
C LYS A 37 6.24 0.61 12.29
N LEU A 38 5.10 1.22 12.61
CA LEU A 38 4.52 1.24 13.95
C LEU A 38 3.57 0.06 14.22
N GLY A 39 3.42 -0.89 13.27
CA GLY A 39 2.48 -2.00 13.39
C GLY A 39 1.00 -1.60 13.22
N ARG A 40 0.75 -0.37 12.77
CA ARG A 40 -0.60 0.19 12.56
C ARG A 40 -1.06 -0.07 11.15
N TYR A 41 -1.32 -1.34 10.89
CA TYR A 41 -1.51 -1.86 9.54
C TYR A 41 -2.79 -1.36 8.88
N LYS A 42 -3.89 -1.21 9.63
CA LYS A 42 -5.15 -0.69 9.09
C LYS A 42 -5.00 0.74 8.58
N GLU A 43 -4.33 1.58 9.34
CA GLU A 43 -4.07 2.97 8.97
C GLU A 43 -3.07 3.07 7.81
N ALA A 44 -2.08 2.18 7.78
CA ALA A 44 -1.16 2.09 6.65
C ALA A 44 -1.87 1.73 5.34
N LEU A 45 -2.75 0.73 5.35
CA LEU A 45 -3.55 0.33 4.19
C LEU A 45 -4.43 1.47 3.69
N ALA A 46 -5.12 2.17 4.60
CA ALA A 46 -5.95 3.32 4.24
C ALA A 46 -5.13 4.44 3.56
N ASP A 47 -3.93 4.72 4.06
CA ASP A 47 -3.05 5.72 3.47
C ASP A 47 -2.48 5.30 2.12
N TYR A 48 -2.11 4.03 1.95
CA TYR A 48 -1.64 3.54 0.65
C TYR A 48 -2.75 3.56 -0.40
N GLU A 49 -4.00 3.25 -0.02
CA GLU A 49 -5.14 3.37 -0.92
C GLU A 49 -5.39 4.83 -1.32
N GLN A 50 -5.41 5.75 -0.35
CA GLN A 50 -5.53 7.18 -0.66
C GLN A 50 -4.41 7.68 -1.56
N CYS A 51 -3.17 7.26 -1.31
CA CYS A 51 -2.03 7.56 -2.18
C CYS A 51 -2.32 7.18 -3.63
N PHE A 52 -2.84 5.98 -3.89
CA PHE A 52 -3.14 5.53 -5.25
C PHE A 52 -4.31 6.30 -5.88
N LEU A 53 -5.36 6.59 -5.11
CA LEU A 53 -6.57 7.25 -5.61
C LEU A 53 -6.37 8.70 -6.05
N ILE A 54 -5.47 9.44 -5.40
CA ILE A 54 -5.25 10.87 -5.67
C ILE A 54 -4.05 11.15 -6.58
N GLN A 55 -3.40 10.11 -7.12
CA GLN A 55 -2.34 10.26 -8.10
C GLN A 55 -2.90 10.60 -9.48
N ASP A 56 -2.26 11.53 -10.16
CA ASP A 56 -2.45 11.73 -11.59
C ASP A 56 -1.80 10.59 -12.39
N SER A 57 -2.34 10.29 -13.56
CA SER A 57 -1.78 9.31 -14.50
C SER A 57 -0.46 9.84 -15.10
N PRO A 58 0.58 9.00 -15.27
CA PRO A 58 0.63 7.59 -14.89
C PRO A 58 0.92 7.40 -13.39
N ARG A 59 0.11 6.57 -12.74
CA ARG A 59 0.12 6.30 -11.31
C ARG A 59 1.23 5.35 -10.91
N LEU A 60 1.82 5.60 -9.75
CA LEU A 60 2.85 4.74 -9.18
C LEU A 60 2.22 3.58 -8.42
N THR A 61 2.85 2.41 -8.52
CA THR A 61 2.36 1.18 -7.87
C THR A 61 2.95 0.92 -6.49
N ASP A 62 3.84 1.79 -5.97
CA ASP A 62 4.51 1.63 -4.66
C ASP A 62 3.53 1.44 -3.50
N GLY A 63 2.42 2.19 -3.51
CA GLY A 63 1.36 2.03 -2.52
C GLY A 63 0.72 0.65 -2.58
N LEU A 64 0.38 0.18 -3.79
CA LEU A 64 -0.18 -1.15 -4.01
C LEU A 64 0.79 -2.27 -3.64
N HIS A 65 2.08 -2.10 -3.93
CA HIS A 65 3.11 -3.06 -3.49
C HIS A 65 3.17 -3.17 -1.97
N SER A 66 3.09 -2.03 -1.29
CA SER A 66 3.08 -1.99 0.17
C SER A 66 1.82 -2.62 0.76
N MET A 67 0.66 -2.42 0.12
CA MET A 67 -0.60 -3.07 0.51
C MET A 67 -0.56 -4.58 0.31
N ALA A 68 -0.10 -5.06 -0.86
CA ALA A 68 0.03 -6.49 -1.14
C ALA A 68 0.91 -7.19 -0.10
N GLN A 69 2.11 -6.65 0.17
CA GLN A 69 3.00 -7.19 1.19
C GLN A 69 2.36 -7.20 2.57
N LEU A 70 1.60 -6.15 2.91
CA LEU A 70 0.99 -6.04 4.21
C LEU A 70 -0.18 -7.00 4.38
N HIS A 71 -1.01 -7.17 3.35
CA HIS A 71 -2.07 -8.19 3.34
C HIS A 71 -1.48 -9.61 3.45
N GLU A 72 -0.32 -9.89 2.85
CA GLU A 72 0.37 -11.17 3.06
C GLU A 72 0.87 -11.38 4.50
N ILE A 73 1.43 -10.35 5.13
CA ILE A 73 1.84 -10.39 6.55
C ILE A 73 0.64 -10.64 7.45
N LEU A 74 -0.54 -10.12 7.07
CA LEU A 74 -1.80 -10.31 7.77
C LEU A 74 -2.50 -11.63 7.42
N GLU A 75 -1.89 -12.45 6.55
CA GLU A 75 -2.46 -13.70 6.02
C GLU A 75 -3.80 -13.50 5.28
N ASP A 76 -4.10 -12.27 4.85
CA ASP A 76 -5.22 -11.93 3.96
C ASP A 76 -4.77 -12.13 2.50
N TYR A 77 -4.56 -13.39 2.13
CA TYR A 77 -4.10 -13.76 0.80
C TYR A 77 -5.05 -13.32 -0.33
N PRO A 78 -6.40 -13.35 -0.18
CA PRO A 78 -7.30 -12.79 -1.18
C PRO A 78 -7.07 -11.30 -1.44
N ALA A 79 -6.91 -10.48 -0.40
CA ALA A 79 -6.64 -9.06 -0.57
C ALA A 79 -5.25 -8.81 -1.18
N ALA A 80 -4.23 -9.59 -0.80
CA ALA A 80 -2.90 -9.51 -1.40
C ALA A 80 -2.90 -9.84 -2.91
N ILE A 81 -3.64 -10.87 -3.33
CA ILE A 81 -3.82 -11.20 -4.75
C ILE A 81 -4.46 -10.04 -5.49
N HIS A 82 -5.55 -9.48 -4.95
CA HIS A 82 -6.24 -8.35 -5.54
C HIS A 82 -5.33 -7.13 -5.73
N ASP A 83 -4.49 -6.80 -4.74
CA ASP A 83 -3.54 -5.68 -4.88
C ASP A 83 -2.47 -5.95 -5.94
N ARG A 84 -2.01 -7.20 -6.08
CA ARG A 84 -1.08 -7.61 -7.14
C ARG A 84 -1.71 -7.55 -8.53
N GLU A 85 -2.98 -7.91 -8.66
CA GLU A 85 -3.74 -7.74 -9.90
C GLU A 85 -3.90 -6.27 -10.28
N ARG A 86 -4.14 -5.38 -9.30
CA ARG A 86 -4.18 -3.93 -9.51
C ARG A 86 -2.84 -3.38 -10.01
N ILE A 87 -1.71 -3.88 -9.50
CA ILE A 87 -0.37 -3.52 -10.00
C ILE A 87 -0.25 -3.89 -11.49
N ILE A 88 -0.59 -5.14 -11.85
CA ILE A 88 -0.54 -5.59 -13.25
C ILE A 88 -1.46 -4.74 -14.14
N ASN A 89 -2.67 -4.42 -13.67
CA ASN A 89 -3.62 -3.61 -14.42
C ASN A 89 -3.09 -2.19 -14.65
N CYS A 90 -2.52 -1.56 -13.63
CA CYS A 90 -1.90 -0.23 -13.75
C CYS A 90 -0.77 -0.23 -14.78
N LEU A 91 0.11 -1.24 -14.75
CA LEU A 91 1.20 -1.39 -15.72
C LEU A 91 0.69 -1.57 -17.15
N LYS A 92 -0.40 -2.30 -17.34
CA LYS A 92 -1.00 -2.52 -18.66
C LYS A 92 -1.69 -1.27 -19.20
N GLU A 93 -2.53 -0.64 -18.40
CA GLU A 93 -3.40 0.46 -18.85
C GLU A 93 -2.64 1.77 -19.01
N GLU A 94 -1.72 2.08 -18.09
CA GLU A 94 -1.07 3.40 -18.05
C GLU A 94 0.35 3.39 -18.62
N TYR A 95 1.03 2.25 -18.55
CA TYR A 95 2.41 2.09 -19.04
C TYR A 95 2.50 1.19 -20.28
N HIS A 96 1.37 0.67 -20.78
CA HIS A 96 1.31 -0.26 -21.92
C HIS A 96 2.28 -1.44 -21.83
N THR A 97 2.65 -1.81 -20.59
CA THR A 97 3.55 -2.92 -20.31
C THR A 97 2.70 -4.15 -20.11
N THR A 98 2.87 -5.16 -20.96
CA THR A 98 2.09 -6.41 -20.91
C THR A 98 2.93 -7.64 -20.60
N SER A 99 4.26 -7.52 -20.67
CA SER A 99 5.23 -8.57 -20.36
C SER A 99 6.49 -7.97 -19.73
N GLY A 100 7.32 -8.82 -19.12
CA GLY A 100 8.56 -8.43 -18.45
C GLY A 100 8.54 -8.72 -16.96
N GLU A 101 9.67 -8.51 -16.30
CA GLU A 101 9.88 -8.98 -14.93
C GLU A 101 8.93 -8.31 -13.91
N GLY A 102 8.54 -7.06 -14.15
CA GLY A 102 7.55 -6.37 -13.33
C GLY A 102 6.21 -7.12 -13.27
N ILE A 103 5.73 -7.64 -14.39
CA ILE A 103 4.47 -8.40 -14.48
C ILE A 103 4.68 -9.86 -14.06
N ASN A 104 5.75 -10.49 -14.55
CA ASN A 104 6.03 -11.90 -14.26
C ASN A 104 6.23 -12.15 -12.77
N SER A 105 6.88 -11.23 -12.05
CA SER A 105 7.02 -11.31 -10.60
C SER A 105 5.67 -11.26 -9.88
N GLN A 106 4.75 -10.37 -10.28
CA GLN A 106 3.41 -10.31 -9.68
C GLN A 106 2.62 -11.59 -9.93
N LEU A 107 2.67 -12.14 -11.14
CA LEU A 107 1.98 -13.39 -11.49
C LEU A 107 2.49 -14.58 -10.68
N ARG A 108 3.82 -14.72 -10.50
CA ARG A 108 4.38 -15.80 -9.66
C ARG A 108 3.92 -15.70 -8.21
N GLU A 109 3.88 -14.49 -7.65
CA GLU A 109 3.38 -14.29 -6.30
C GLU A 109 1.88 -14.58 -6.19
N ILE A 110 1.06 -14.18 -7.17
CA ILE A 110 -0.36 -14.52 -7.21
C ILE A 110 -0.56 -16.04 -7.19
N GLU A 111 0.17 -16.80 -8.02
CA GLU A 111 0.06 -18.26 -8.04
C GLU A 111 0.53 -18.89 -6.74
N ARG A 112 1.61 -18.37 -6.13
CA ARG A 112 2.05 -18.81 -4.79
C ARG A 112 0.96 -18.59 -3.75
N LEU A 113 0.33 -17.42 -3.74
CA LEU A 113 -0.70 -17.07 -2.77
C LEU A 113 -1.98 -17.90 -2.96
N LYS A 114 -2.39 -18.17 -4.20
CA LYS A 114 -3.53 -19.06 -4.49
C LYS A 114 -3.33 -20.45 -3.91
N ALA A 115 -2.11 -20.99 -3.99
CA ALA A 115 -1.76 -22.29 -3.41
C ALA A 115 -1.81 -22.33 -1.87
N LEU A 116 -1.82 -21.17 -1.20
CA LEU A 116 -1.99 -21.09 0.27
C LEU A 116 -3.47 -21.04 0.69
N ILE A 117 -4.38 -20.77 -0.26
CA ILE A 117 -5.83 -20.68 -0.01
C ILE A 117 -6.55 -21.98 -0.39
N SER A 118 -5.93 -22.82 -1.22
CA SER A 118 -6.42 -24.14 -1.65
C SER A 118 -6.26 -25.21 -0.58
#